data_AF-A0A956RPS0-F1
#
_entry.id   AF-A0A956RPS0-F1
#
_cell.length_a   1.000
_cell.length_b   1.000
_cell.length_c   1.000
_cell.angle_alpha   90.00
_cell.angle_beta   90.00
_cell.angle_gamma   90.00
#
_symmetry.space_group_name_H-M   'P 1'
#
loop_
_entity.id
_entity.type
_entity.pdbx_description
1 polymer ?
#
loop_
_entity_poly.entity_id
_entity_poly.type
_entity_poly.pdbx_seq_one_letter_code
_entity_poly.pdbx_strand_id
1 'polypeptide(L)'
;MLDPKALERLSRLARLELPASEAQPLRTDLEHILEYVAVLQKEGAESRRTGSPARRAVGAHWRPDEPAPGLSNTDALAPAPEARDGYFAVPTVVVSESLLDAGTAAPARAAHAIKPDVPGEVAGPSMVVGLLENHLDVSLSAATRSSPPRADAAIDATDLLARIREGETTARAEVERCLRRAAAWEPTLHALVAVGPASALRKADEIDRALRQGDAVGPLAGLP
;
A
#
# COMPACT_ATOMS: atom_id res chain seq x y z
N MET A 1 -25.79 -24.19 -6.92
CA MET A 1 -25.12 -24.68 -5.70
C MET A 1 -23.84 -23.90 -5.52
N LEU A 2 -23.76 -23.09 -4.47
CA LEU A 2 -22.56 -22.31 -4.14
C LEU A 2 -21.52 -23.27 -3.57
N ASP A 3 -20.29 -23.29 -4.11
CA ASP A 3 -19.21 -24.16 -3.61
C ASP A 3 -18.69 -23.66 -2.23
N PRO A 4 -18.36 -24.53 -1.25
CA PRO A 4 -17.76 -24.08 0.02
C PRO A 4 -16.55 -23.17 -0.14
N LYS A 5 -15.69 -23.42 -1.14
CA LYS A 5 -14.54 -22.55 -1.44
C LYS A 5 -14.96 -21.16 -1.91
N ALA A 6 -16.09 -21.06 -2.61
CA ALA A 6 -16.64 -19.78 -3.05
C ALA A 6 -17.15 -18.97 -1.84
N LEU A 7 -17.78 -19.64 -0.86
CA LEU A 7 -18.20 -19.00 0.39
C LEU A 7 -16.99 -18.52 1.20
N GLU A 8 -15.97 -19.36 1.37
CA GLU A 8 -14.73 -19.00 2.06
C GLU A 8 -14.05 -17.78 1.39
N ARG A 9 -13.97 -17.79 0.06
CA ARG A 9 -13.42 -16.68 -0.71
C ARG A 9 -14.23 -15.40 -0.52
N LEU A 10 -15.56 -15.48 -0.50
CA LEU A 10 -16.44 -14.35 -0.27
C LEU A 10 -16.23 -13.76 1.13
N SER A 11 -16.22 -14.59 2.17
CA SER A 11 -15.96 -14.17 3.55
C SER A 11 -14.62 -13.46 3.68
N ARG A 12 -13.56 -14.00 3.05
CA ARG A 12 -12.24 -13.37 3.02
C ARG A 12 -12.24 -12.01 2.33
N LEU A 13 -12.97 -11.86 1.22
CA LEU A 13 -13.10 -10.58 0.51
C LEU A 13 -13.88 -9.55 1.32
N ALA A 14 -14.93 -9.98 2.01
CA ALA A 14 -15.76 -9.14 2.87
C ALA A 14 -15.14 -8.85 4.24
N ARG A 15 -13.97 -9.44 4.57
CA ARG A 15 -13.33 -9.36 5.90
C ARG A 15 -14.25 -9.86 7.03
N LEU A 16 -15.01 -10.92 6.76
CA LEU A 16 -15.87 -11.58 7.73
C LEU A 16 -15.23 -12.88 8.21
N GLU A 17 -15.09 -13.00 9.53
CA GLU A 17 -14.78 -14.27 10.18
C GLU A 17 -16.08 -15.05 10.37
N LEU A 18 -16.19 -16.19 9.68
CA LEU A 18 -17.39 -17.00 9.70
C LEU A 18 -17.15 -18.27 10.53
N PRO A 19 -17.86 -18.49 11.64
CA PRO A 19 -17.72 -19.72 12.40
C PRO A 19 -18.29 -20.91 11.62
N ALA A 20 -17.73 -22.11 11.84
CA ALA A 20 -18.13 -23.32 11.11
C ALA A 20 -19.62 -23.66 11.28
N SER A 21 -20.23 -23.26 12.41
CA SER A 21 -21.66 -23.42 12.68
C SER A 21 -22.57 -22.58 11.77
N GLU A 22 -22.09 -21.43 11.29
CA GLU A 22 -22.88 -20.48 10.49
C GLU A 22 -22.65 -20.63 8.99
N ALA A 23 -21.58 -21.30 8.58
CA ALA A 23 -21.24 -21.47 7.17
C ALA A 23 -22.32 -22.20 6.38
N GLN A 24 -22.91 -23.27 6.93
CA GLN A 24 -23.91 -24.07 6.22
C GLN A 24 -25.28 -23.36 6.11
N PRO A 25 -25.84 -22.76 7.18
CA PRO A 25 -27.05 -21.94 7.07
C PRO A 25 -26.88 -20.78 6.08
N LEU A 26 -25.78 -20.02 6.18
CA LEU A 26 -25.54 -18.87 5.31
C LEU A 26 -25.40 -19.28 3.84
N ARG A 27 -24.78 -20.44 3.58
CA ARG A 27 -24.72 -21.00 2.23
C ARG A 27 -26.10 -21.25 1.65
N THR A 28 -27.00 -21.86 2.43
CA THR A 28 -28.37 -22.14 2.00
C THR A 28 -29.15 -20.84 1.75
N ASP A 29 -29.00 -19.84 2.63
CA ASP A 29 -29.65 -18.53 2.44
C ASP A 29 -29.15 -17.83 1.17
N LEU A 30 -27.84 -17.86 0.91
CA LEU A 30 -27.26 -17.30 -0.31
C LEU A 30 -27.74 -18.04 -1.56
N GLU A 31 -27.93 -19.36 -1.51
CA GLU A 31 -28.48 -20.13 -2.61
C GLU A 31 -29.91 -19.70 -2.95
N HIS A 32 -30.76 -19.50 -1.94
CA HIS A 32 -32.13 -18.99 -2.14
C HIS A 32 -32.13 -17.57 -2.74
N ILE A 33 -31.23 -16.68 -2.26
CA ILE A 33 -31.11 -15.33 -2.81
C ILE A 33 -30.68 -15.37 -4.28
N LEU A 34 -29.69 -16.20 -4.62
CA LEU A 34 -29.21 -16.32 -6.00
C LEU A 34 -30.27 -16.91 -6.92
N GLU A 35 -31.05 -17.89 -6.46
CA GLU A 35 -32.19 -18.43 -7.20
C GLU A 35 -33.27 -17.36 -7.44
N TYR A 36 -33.59 -16.57 -6.42
CA TYR A 36 -34.53 -15.45 -6.56
C TYR A 36 -34.04 -14.42 -7.57
N VAL A 37 -32.77 -14.02 -7.51
CA VAL A 37 -32.17 -13.06 -8.45
C VAL A 37 -32.12 -13.63 -9.88
N ALA A 38 -31.97 -14.94 -10.05
CA ALA A 38 -31.96 -15.59 -11.35
C ALA A 38 -33.30 -15.45 -12.11
N VAL A 39 -34.41 -15.12 -11.42
CA VAL A 39 -35.68 -14.78 -12.08
C VAL A 39 -35.50 -13.60 -13.05
N LEU A 40 -34.67 -12.61 -12.70
CA LEU A 40 -34.40 -11.43 -13.53
C LEU A 40 -33.70 -11.77 -14.85
N GLN A 41 -32.99 -12.90 -14.92
CA GLN A 41 -32.35 -13.36 -16.16
C GLN A 41 -33.38 -13.87 -17.18
N LYS A 42 -34.53 -14.37 -16.71
CA LYS A 42 -35.60 -14.93 -17.57
C LYS A 42 -36.35 -13.85 -18.35
N GLU A 43 -36.39 -12.62 -17.84
CA GLU A 43 -37.11 -11.51 -18.46
C GLU A 43 -36.34 -10.80 -19.59
N GLY A 44 -35.15 -11.30 -19.98
CA GLY A 44 -34.39 -10.77 -21.10
C GLY A 44 -33.95 -9.33 -20.88
N ALA A 45 -32.76 -9.14 -20.33
CA ALA A 45 -32.15 -7.81 -20.27
C ALA A 45 -31.68 -7.40 -21.68
N GLU A 46 -32.60 -6.99 -22.56
CA GLU A 46 -32.23 -6.09 -23.64
C GLU A 46 -31.54 -4.89 -22.99
N SER A 47 -30.39 -4.50 -23.54
CA SER A 47 -29.49 -3.47 -23.01
C SER A 47 -30.16 -2.09 -22.96
N ARG A 48 -31.17 -1.95 -22.09
CA ARG A 48 -31.68 -0.68 -21.62
C ARG A 48 -30.52 -0.09 -20.87
N ARG A 49 -29.95 0.98 -21.47
CA ARG A 49 -28.89 1.85 -20.93
C ARG A 49 -28.82 1.63 -19.42
N THR A 50 -27.80 0.91 -18.96
CA THR A 50 -27.58 0.60 -17.55
C THR A 50 -27.42 1.93 -16.80
N GLY A 51 -28.56 2.53 -16.47
CA GLY A 51 -28.61 3.85 -15.90
C GLY A 51 -28.33 3.69 -14.43
N SER A 52 -27.20 4.22 -13.97
CA SER A 52 -27.06 4.54 -12.56
C SER A 52 -28.31 5.29 -12.11
N PRO A 53 -29.04 4.83 -11.08
CA PRO A 53 -30.27 5.49 -10.66
C PRO A 53 -29.96 6.95 -10.28
N ALA A 54 -30.73 7.87 -10.85
CA ALA A 54 -30.84 9.26 -10.41
C ALA A 54 -29.64 10.22 -10.56
N ARG A 55 -28.83 10.09 -11.63
CA ARG A 55 -28.06 11.25 -12.18
C ARG A 55 -28.41 11.53 -13.63
N ARG A 56 -29.69 11.41 -14.00
CA ARG A 56 -30.16 12.02 -15.24
C ARG A 56 -30.22 13.53 -14.96
N ALA A 57 -29.29 14.28 -15.56
CA ALA A 57 -29.27 15.75 -15.65
C ALA A 57 -28.50 16.56 -14.61
N VAL A 58 -27.38 16.07 -14.08
CA VAL A 58 -26.33 17.00 -13.62
C VAL A 58 -25.02 16.55 -14.22
N GLY A 59 -24.37 17.44 -14.99
CA GLY A 59 -23.08 17.16 -15.61
C GLY A 59 -22.02 16.79 -14.56
N ALA A 60 -20.83 16.39 -15.03
CA ALA A 60 -19.70 16.16 -14.12
C ALA A 60 -19.55 17.37 -13.17
N HIS A 61 -19.72 17.12 -11.86
CA HIS A 61 -19.57 18.15 -10.85
C HIS A 61 -18.08 18.30 -10.56
N TRP A 62 -17.52 19.43 -10.97
CA TRP A 62 -16.16 19.79 -10.62
C TRP A 62 -16.16 20.57 -9.31
N ARG A 63 -15.27 20.18 -8.40
CA ARG A 63 -14.92 20.99 -7.23
C ARG A 63 -13.73 21.87 -7.63
N PRO A 64 -13.72 23.19 -7.31
CA PRO A 64 -12.53 24.01 -7.50
C PRO A 64 -11.35 23.45 -6.68
N ASP A 65 -10.13 23.70 -7.16
CA ASP A 65 -8.89 23.31 -6.47
C ASP A 65 -8.48 24.35 -5.43
N GLU A 66 -9.40 24.63 -4.50
CA GLU A 66 -9.19 25.57 -3.39
C GLU A 66 -9.07 24.77 -2.09
N PRO A 67 -8.01 24.97 -1.29
CA PRO A 67 -7.84 24.28 -0.03
C PRO A 67 -8.91 24.74 0.97
N ALA A 68 -9.61 23.79 1.59
CA ALA A 68 -10.55 24.04 2.68
C ALA A 68 -9.89 23.67 4.02
N PRO A 69 -10.28 24.31 5.14
CA PRO A 69 -9.81 23.92 6.46
C PRO A 69 -10.21 22.46 6.74
N GLY A 70 -9.23 21.63 7.09
CA GLY A 70 -9.45 20.24 7.51
C GLY A 70 -9.99 20.17 8.95
N LEU A 71 -10.40 18.96 9.36
CA LEU A 71 -10.70 18.68 10.76
C LEU A 71 -9.44 18.85 11.62
N SER A 72 -9.63 19.29 12.87
CA SER A 72 -8.53 19.27 13.85
C SER A 72 -8.13 17.82 14.15
N ASN A 73 -6.87 17.58 14.52
CA ASN A 73 -6.40 16.24 14.84
C ASN A 73 -7.19 15.61 16.00
N THR A 74 -7.55 16.42 17.01
CA THR A 74 -8.36 16.00 18.16
C THR A 74 -9.77 15.59 17.74
N ASP A 75 -10.42 16.37 16.87
CA ASP A 75 -11.78 16.05 16.40
C ASP A 75 -11.78 14.82 15.49
N ALA A 76 -10.74 14.65 14.68
CA ALA A 76 -10.57 13.49 13.81
C ALA A 76 -10.37 12.19 14.61
N LEU A 77 -9.71 12.26 15.78
CA LEU A 77 -9.44 11.10 16.63
C LEU A 77 -10.52 10.83 17.69
N ALA A 78 -11.49 11.73 17.88
CA ALA A 78 -12.57 11.55 18.83
C ALA A 78 -13.34 10.21 18.69
N PRO A 79 -13.62 9.68 17.47
CA PRO A 79 -14.28 8.38 17.30
C PRO A 79 -13.31 7.19 17.24
N ALA A 80 -11.99 7.41 17.40
CA ALA A 80 -11.01 6.34 17.25
C ALA A 80 -11.14 5.30 18.39
N PRO A 81 -11.24 3.98 18.07
CA PRO A 81 -11.23 2.93 19.09
C PRO A 81 -9.95 2.94 19.94
N GLU A 82 -8.82 3.22 19.31
CA GLU A 82 -7.54 3.41 19.97
C GLU A 82 -6.72 4.48 19.22
N ALA A 83 -6.12 5.40 19.97
CA ALA A 83 -5.28 6.46 19.44
C ALA A 83 -3.97 6.54 20.24
N ARG A 84 -2.85 6.78 19.57
CA ARG A 84 -1.52 6.95 20.17
C ARG A 84 -0.74 8.01 19.41
N ASP A 85 -0.10 8.93 20.12
CA ASP A 85 0.77 9.98 19.56
C ASP A 85 0.15 10.81 18.42
N GLY A 86 -1.17 11.02 18.44
CA GLY A 86 -1.89 11.76 17.38
C GLY A 86 -2.24 10.92 16.14
N TYR A 87 -2.13 9.59 16.22
CA TYR A 87 -2.44 8.63 15.16
C TYR A 87 -3.51 7.62 15.59
N PHE A 88 -4.22 7.04 14.61
CA PHE A 88 -5.05 5.86 14.82
C PHE A 88 -4.16 4.65 15.10
N ALA A 89 -4.33 4.03 16.27
CA ALA A 89 -3.61 2.82 16.59
C ALA A 89 -4.35 1.62 15.99
N VAL A 90 -3.69 0.93 15.08
CA VAL A 90 -4.15 -0.33 14.50
C VAL A 90 -3.07 -1.38 14.67
N PRO A 91 -3.43 -2.67 14.80
CA PRO A 91 -2.46 -3.74 14.71
C PRO A 91 -1.63 -3.57 13.44
N THR A 92 -0.31 -3.68 13.57
CA THR A 92 0.61 -3.42 12.48
C THR A 92 0.25 -4.25 11.25
N VAL A 93 0.14 -3.58 10.10
CA VAL A 93 -0.24 -4.20 8.83
C VAL A 93 0.96 -4.90 8.18
N VAL A 94 1.67 -5.72 8.96
CA VAL A 94 2.72 -6.70 8.59
C VAL A 94 3.08 -7.46 9.88
N VAL A 95 3.18 -8.79 9.96
CA VAL A 95 3.61 -9.81 8.99
C VAL A 95 2.94 -11.14 9.37
N SER A 96 2.18 -11.78 8.47
CA SER A 96 2.03 -13.24 8.56
C SER A 96 3.19 -13.89 7.82
N GLU A 97 3.91 -14.79 8.49
CA GLU A 97 5.09 -15.51 7.96
C GLU A 97 4.83 -16.24 6.63
N SER A 98 3.58 -16.55 6.28
CA SER A 98 3.19 -17.18 5.00
C SER A 98 3.39 -16.30 3.75
N LEU A 99 3.58 -14.99 3.91
CA LEU A 99 3.78 -14.07 2.79
C LEU A 99 5.25 -13.85 2.41
N LEU A 100 6.22 -14.23 3.25
CA LEU A 100 7.63 -13.84 3.06
C LEU A 100 8.63 -15.01 2.91
N ASP A 101 8.37 -16.21 3.42
CA ASP A 101 9.17 -17.41 3.10
C ASP A 101 8.38 -18.69 3.40
N ALA A 102 8.42 -19.68 2.52
CA ALA A 102 8.32 -21.06 3.02
C ALA A 102 9.65 -21.37 3.71
N GLY A 103 9.76 -21.01 4.99
CA GLY A 103 10.74 -21.58 5.92
C GLY A 103 11.84 -20.66 6.47
N THR A 104 11.52 -20.06 7.63
CA THR A 104 12.40 -19.83 8.81
C THR A 104 12.93 -18.41 9.07
N ALA A 105 12.54 -17.91 10.25
CA ALA A 105 12.60 -16.57 10.85
C ALA A 105 13.99 -15.92 11.09
N ALA A 106 14.02 -14.58 10.99
CA ALA A 106 15.00 -13.67 11.60
C ALA A 106 14.36 -12.27 11.85
N PRO A 107 14.88 -11.47 12.80
CA PRO A 107 14.11 -11.05 13.98
C PRO A 107 13.29 -9.78 13.84
N ALA A 108 12.33 -9.68 14.77
CA ALA A 108 11.64 -8.46 15.18
C ALA A 108 12.62 -7.29 15.30
N ARG A 109 12.30 -6.17 14.64
CA ARG A 109 12.84 -4.88 15.07
C ARG A 109 12.32 -4.64 16.49
N ALA A 110 13.23 -4.72 17.47
CA ALA A 110 13.00 -4.16 18.79
C ALA A 110 12.46 -2.74 18.61
N ALA A 111 11.39 -2.43 19.32
CA ALA A 111 10.72 -1.14 19.34
C ALA A 111 11.72 0.01 19.20
N HIS A 112 11.94 0.49 17.97
CA HIS A 112 12.53 1.79 17.79
C HIS A 112 11.38 2.73 18.09
N ALA A 113 11.28 3.11 19.36
CA ALA A 113 10.51 4.27 19.75
C ALA A 113 10.85 5.34 18.73
N ILE A 114 9.85 5.76 17.95
CA ILE A 114 9.91 7.03 17.25
C ILE A 114 10.11 8.03 18.39
N LYS A 115 11.36 8.40 18.66
CA LYS A 115 11.64 9.40 19.67
C LYS A 115 10.96 10.67 19.18
N PRO A 116 10.08 11.30 19.97
CA PRO A 116 9.60 12.61 19.65
C PRO A 116 10.81 13.55 19.79
N ASP A 117 11.52 13.81 18.70
CA ASP A 117 12.48 14.89 18.65
C ASP A 117 11.70 16.18 18.39
N VAL A 118 11.02 16.64 19.44
CA VAL A 118 10.46 17.98 19.52
C VAL A 118 11.06 18.64 20.77
N PRO A 119 12.15 19.41 20.66
CA PRO A 119 12.57 20.28 21.74
C PRO A 119 11.63 21.50 21.74
N GLY A 120 10.66 21.52 22.65
CA GLY A 120 9.74 22.64 22.77
C GLY A 120 8.60 22.36 23.75
N GLU A 121 8.90 22.45 25.03
CA GLU A 121 7.97 22.45 26.16
C GLU A 121 6.76 23.37 25.91
N VAL A 122 5.56 22.79 25.80
CA VAL A 122 4.32 23.54 25.66
C VAL A 122 3.85 23.97 27.06
N ALA A 123 4.45 25.03 27.58
CA ALA A 123 3.89 25.73 28.74
C ALA A 123 2.59 26.41 28.30
N GLY A 124 1.47 26.04 28.94
CA GLY A 124 0.14 26.55 28.63
C GLY A 124 0.03 28.07 28.78
N PRO A 125 -0.96 28.73 28.12
CA PRO A 125 -1.04 30.17 28.12
C PRO A 125 -1.61 30.68 29.46
N SER A 126 -0.80 31.40 30.23
CA SER A 126 -1.32 32.40 31.17
C SER A 126 -1.43 33.72 30.43
N MET A 127 -2.65 34.25 30.40
CA MET A 127 -3.03 35.53 29.80
C MET A 127 -2.07 36.68 30.14
N VAL A 128 -1.72 37.50 29.15
CA VAL A 128 -1.78 38.98 29.27
C VAL A 128 -2.10 39.58 27.89
N VAL A 129 -3.10 40.45 27.89
CA VAL A 129 -3.63 41.29 26.81
C VAL A 129 -2.58 42.28 26.30
N GLY A 130 -2.49 42.48 24.98
CA GLY A 130 -1.71 43.57 24.40
C GLY A 130 -1.75 43.59 22.88
N LEU A 131 -2.58 44.48 22.34
CA LEU A 131 -2.62 44.93 20.94
C LEU A 131 -1.20 45.13 20.37
N LEU A 132 -0.90 44.51 19.23
CA LEU A 132 -0.09 45.09 18.16
C LEU A 132 -0.18 44.17 16.93
N GLU A 133 -0.66 44.76 15.83
CA GLU A 133 -0.69 44.17 14.50
C GLU A 133 0.73 43.73 14.11
N ASN A 134 0.94 42.42 14.02
CA ASN A 134 2.14 41.88 13.39
C ASN A 134 1.71 41.04 12.20
N HIS A 135 1.80 41.66 11.02
CA HIS A 135 1.84 40.99 9.74
C HIS A 135 3.03 40.01 9.75
N LEU A 136 2.75 38.72 9.90
CA LEU A 136 3.70 37.66 9.61
C LEU A 136 3.42 37.17 8.19
N ASP A 137 4.17 37.76 7.27
CA ASP A 137 4.29 37.39 5.87
C ASP A 137 4.93 36.00 5.80
N VAL A 138 4.10 34.95 5.69
CA VAL A 138 4.58 33.58 5.46
C VAL A 138 4.85 33.44 3.97
N SER A 139 6.06 33.81 3.57
CA SER A 139 6.57 33.54 2.23
C SER A 139 6.75 32.03 2.08
N LEU A 140 5.75 31.37 1.47
CA LEU A 140 5.92 30.05 0.88
C LEU A 140 6.89 30.19 -0.29
N SER A 141 8.19 30.11 0.01
CA SER A 141 9.20 29.89 -1.01
C SER A 141 8.79 28.61 -1.76
N ALA A 142 8.40 28.78 -3.01
CA ALA A 142 8.31 27.75 -4.03
C ALA A 142 9.71 27.18 -4.30
N ALA A 143 10.34 26.61 -3.27
CA ALA A 143 11.45 25.72 -3.43
C ALA A 143 10.88 24.52 -4.16
N THR A 144 11.06 24.51 -5.47
CA THR A 144 11.21 23.27 -6.24
C THR A 144 11.88 22.27 -5.32
N ARG A 145 11.14 21.24 -4.92
CA ARG A 145 11.75 20.08 -4.24
C ARG A 145 12.73 19.52 -5.24
N SER A 146 13.97 20.01 -5.17
CA SER A 146 15.09 19.49 -5.91
C SER A 146 15.18 18.05 -5.46
N SER A 147 14.64 17.15 -6.29
CA SER A 147 14.86 15.73 -6.11
C SER A 147 16.38 15.59 -6.02
N PRO A 148 16.92 14.97 -4.97
CA PRO A 148 18.36 14.78 -4.87
C PRO A 148 18.85 14.17 -6.18
N PRO A 149 20.03 14.58 -6.69
CA PRO A 149 20.54 14.08 -7.95
C PRO A 149 20.50 12.55 -7.90
N ARG A 150 19.84 11.93 -8.89
CA ARG A 150 19.88 10.48 -9.07
C ARG A 150 21.35 10.14 -9.35
N ALA A 151 22.11 9.87 -8.29
CA ALA A 151 23.56 9.72 -8.34
C ALA A 151 23.99 8.52 -9.21
N ASP A 152 23.07 7.57 -9.41
CA ASP A 152 23.17 6.54 -10.42
C ASP A 152 22.39 7.00 -11.65
N ALA A 153 23.06 7.14 -12.80
CA ALA A 153 22.38 7.24 -14.09
C ALA A 153 21.34 6.10 -14.15
N ALA A 154 20.06 6.47 -14.23
CA ALA A 154 18.98 5.50 -14.30
C ALA A 154 19.13 4.76 -15.64
N ILE A 155 19.78 3.60 -15.60
CA ILE A 155 19.80 2.66 -16.72
C ILE A 155 18.34 2.26 -16.95
N ASP A 156 17.88 2.33 -18.20
CA ASP A 156 16.53 1.89 -18.53
C ASP A 156 16.39 0.38 -18.26
N ALA A 157 15.17 -0.07 -17.93
CA ALA A 157 14.92 -1.48 -17.65
C ALA A 157 15.27 -2.37 -18.87
N THR A 158 15.07 -1.86 -20.09
CA THR A 158 15.41 -2.56 -21.33
C THR A 158 16.91 -2.73 -21.49
N ASP A 159 17.67 -1.66 -21.24
CA ASP A 159 19.13 -1.68 -21.30
C ASP A 159 19.70 -2.60 -20.22
N LEU A 160 19.13 -2.56 -19.01
CA LEU A 160 19.56 -3.43 -17.92
C LEU A 160 19.34 -4.90 -18.26
N LEU A 161 18.21 -5.23 -18.86
CA LEU A 161 17.89 -6.58 -19.31
C LEU A 161 18.82 -7.05 -20.43
N ALA A 162 19.16 -6.16 -21.38
CA ALA A 162 20.13 -6.47 -22.44
C ALA A 162 21.49 -6.83 -21.84
N ARG A 163 21.99 -6.01 -20.91
CA ARG A 163 23.26 -6.24 -20.21
C ARG A 163 23.29 -7.54 -19.40
N ILE A 164 22.17 -7.93 -18.80
CA ILE A 164 22.04 -9.22 -18.11
C ILE A 164 22.10 -10.38 -19.11
N ARG A 165 21.41 -10.28 -20.24
CA ARG A 165 21.40 -11.32 -21.29
C ARG A 165 22.74 -11.47 -22.00
N GLU A 166 23.45 -10.36 -22.18
CA GLU A 166 24.79 -10.29 -22.77
C GLU A 166 25.89 -10.72 -21.77
N GLY A 167 25.54 -10.87 -20.48
CA GLY A 167 26.46 -11.29 -19.42
C GLY A 167 27.38 -10.18 -18.90
N GLU A 168 27.08 -8.92 -19.21
CA GLU A 168 27.81 -7.75 -18.68
C GLU A 168 27.53 -7.49 -17.20
N THR A 169 26.33 -7.85 -16.73
CA THR A 169 25.92 -7.83 -15.33
C THR A 169 25.06 -9.06 -15.04
N THR A 170 24.75 -9.31 -13.77
CA THR A 170 23.90 -10.45 -13.36
C THR A 170 22.67 -9.95 -12.62
N ALA A 171 21.60 -10.75 -12.61
CA ALA A 171 20.40 -10.45 -11.83
C ALA A 171 20.75 -10.26 -10.35
N ARG A 172 21.66 -11.09 -9.82
CA ARG A 172 22.15 -10.98 -8.45
C ARG A 172 22.80 -9.63 -8.17
N ALA A 173 23.71 -9.19 -9.04
CA ALA A 173 24.44 -7.93 -8.84
C ALA A 173 23.49 -6.71 -8.83
N GLU A 174 22.46 -6.73 -9.67
CA GLU A 174 21.47 -5.66 -9.73
C GLU A 174 20.53 -5.66 -8.53
N VAL A 175 20.10 -6.84 -8.05
CA VAL A 175 19.35 -6.95 -6.79
C VAL A 175 20.17 -6.45 -5.61
N GLU A 176 21.46 -6.80 -5.50
CA GLU A 176 22.36 -6.28 -4.46
C GLU A 176 22.52 -4.75 -4.55
N ARG A 177 22.55 -4.18 -5.75
CA ARG A 177 22.56 -2.73 -5.95
C ARG A 177 21.24 -2.09 -5.47
N CYS A 178 20.08 -2.65 -5.81
CA CYS A 178 18.79 -2.17 -5.32
C CYS A 178 18.66 -2.26 -3.80
N LEU A 179 19.09 -3.37 -3.19
CA LEU A 179 19.06 -3.55 -1.73
C LEU A 179 19.96 -2.55 -1.00
N ARG A 180 21.17 -2.27 -1.53
CA ARG A 180 22.05 -1.23 -0.97
C ARG A 180 21.41 0.16 -1.05
N ARG A 181 20.77 0.48 -2.17
CA ARG A 181 20.04 1.75 -2.33
C ARG A 181 18.87 1.84 -1.36
N ALA A 182 18.05 0.79 -1.25
CA ALA A 182 16.96 0.72 -0.30
C ALA A 182 17.47 0.98 1.14
N ALA A 183 18.54 0.30 1.56
CA ALA A 183 19.13 0.49 2.88
C ALA A 183 19.66 1.91 3.13
N ALA A 184 20.20 2.58 2.11
CA ALA A 184 20.70 3.95 2.21
C ALA A 184 19.58 4.99 2.38
N TRP A 185 18.43 4.77 1.76
CA TRP A 185 17.30 5.72 1.77
C TRP A 185 16.25 5.43 2.84
N GLU A 186 16.18 4.20 3.33
CA GLU A 186 15.19 3.78 4.33
C GLU A 186 15.18 4.65 5.60
N PRO A 187 16.32 5.13 6.15
CA PRO A 187 16.32 6.04 7.30
C PRO A 187 15.68 7.41 7.06
N THR A 188 15.54 7.82 5.80
CA THR A 188 15.02 9.15 5.42
C THR A 188 13.60 9.07 4.88
N LEU A 189 13.32 8.06 4.07
CA LEU A 189 12.03 7.95 3.36
C LEU A 189 11.00 7.11 4.11
N HIS A 190 11.43 6.14 4.92
CA HIS A 190 10.53 5.20 5.60
C HIS A 190 9.45 4.62 4.67
N ALA A 191 9.82 4.37 3.41
CA ALA A 191 8.89 4.03 2.34
C ALA A 191 8.73 2.51 2.16
N LEU A 192 9.57 1.70 2.82
CA LEU A 192 9.55 0.25 2.71
C LEU A 192 9.01 -0.37 4.01
N VAL A 193 7.88 -1.06 3.86
CA VAL A 193 7.25 -1.77 4.98
C VAL A 193 8.04 -3.01 5.40
N ALA A 194 8.57 -3.75 4.42
CA ALA A 194 9.42 -4.91 4.62
C ALA A 194 10.35 -5.12 3.42
N VAL A 195 11.56 -5.61 3.67
CA VAL A 195 12.53 -5.99 2.64
C VAL A 195 12.99 -7.42 2.94
N GLY A 196 13.00 -8.30 1.92
CA GLY A 196 13.44 -9.70 2.04
C GLY A 196 14.73 -9.97 1.25
N PRO A 197 15.92 -9.62 1.77
CA PRO A 197 17.18 -9.77 1.04
C PRO A 197 17.46 -11.22 0.63
N ALA A 198 17.24 -12.17 1.54
CA ALA A 198 17.56 -13.57 1.30
C ALA A 198 16.74 -14.17 0.16
N SER A 199 15.42 -13.97 0.15
CA SER A 199 14.54 -14.50 -0.89
C SER A 199 14.78 -13.82 -2.24
N ALA A 200 15.04 -12.51 -2.25
CA ALA A 200 15.38 -11.76 -3.46
C ALA A 200 16.68 -12.28 -4.09
N LEU A 201 17.73 -12.49 -3.28
CA LEU A 201 19.01 -13.01 -3.76
C LEU A 201 18.91 -14.44 -4.26
N ARG A 202 18.20 -15.34 -3.55
CA ARG A 202 17.97 -16.72 -4.02
C ARG A 202 17.29 -16.74 -5.39
N LYS A 203 16.27 -15.91 -5.58
CA LYS A 203 15.54 -15.83 -6.86
C LYS A 203 16.41 -15.27 -7.98
N ALA A 204 17.27 -14.31 -7.67
CA ALA A 204 18.24 -13.79 -8.63
C ALA A 204 19.25 -14.88 -9.04
N ASP A 205 19.76 -15.64 -8.08
CA ASP A 205 20.69 -16.76 -8.33
C ASP A 205 20.05 -17.86 -9.22
N GLU A 206 18.76 -18.15 -9.00
CA GLU A 206 18.00 -19.10 -9.82
C GLU A 206 17.89 -18.63 -11.28
N ILE A 207 17.58 -17.36 -11.49
CA ILE A 207 17.48 -16.76 -12.83
C ILE A 207 18.84 -16.74 -13.51
N ASP A 208 19.90 -16.32 -12.82
CA ASP A 208 21.27 -16.30 -13.37
C ASP A 208 21.77 -17.72 -13.71
N ARG A 209 21.33 -18.74 -12.99
CA ARG A 209 21.60 -20.15 -13.32
C ARG A 209 20.84 -20.58 -14.57
N ALA A 210 19.54 -20.30 -14.65
CA ALA A 210 18.71 -20.65 -15.80
C ALA A 210 19.22 -19.98 -17.10
N LEU A 211 19.61 -18.70 -17.03
CA LEU A 211 20.22 -17.98 -18.14
C LEU A 211 21.52 -18.62 -18.62
N ARG A 212 22.41 -19.02 -17.70
CA ARG A 212 23.66 -19.72 -18.06
C ARG A 212 23.45 -21.10 -18.67
N GLN A 213 22.36 -21.77 -18.30
CA GLN A 213 21.99 -23.09 -18.84
C GLN A 213 21.30 -22.98 -20.20
N GLY A 214 20.94 -21.77 -20.65
CA GLY A 214 20.19 -21.55 -21.88
C GLY A 214 18.69 -21.87 -21.75
N ASP A 215 18.18 -21.94 -20.52
CA ASP A 215 16.77 -22.21 -20.27
C ASP A 215 15.89 -21.05 -20.70
N ALA A 216 14.66 -21.36 -21.12
CA ALA A 216 13.66 -20.36 -21.46
C ALA A 216 13.16 -19.64 -20.19
N VAL A 217 13.74 -18.46 -19.92
CA VAL A 217 13.27 -17.56 -18.86
C VAL A 217 12.27 -16.53 -19.40
N GLY A 218 11.41 -16.00 -18.53
CA GLY A 218 10.40 -15.00 -18.91
C GLY A 218 11.02 -13.68 -19.43
N PRO A 219 10.23 -12.84 -20.12
CA PRO A 219 10.73 -11.64 -20.78
C PRO A 219 11.38 -10.62 -19.84
N LEU A 220 10.98 -10.59 -18.57
CA LEU A 220 11.49 -9.67 -17.54
C LEU A 220 12.41 -10.37 -16.51
N ALA A 221 12.83 -11.61 -16.78
CA ALA A 221 13.63 -12.36 -15.84
C ALA A 221 15.01 -11.70 -15.64
N GLY A 222 15.32 -11.36 -14.39
CA GLY A 222 16.61 -10.81 -13.97
C GLY A 222 16.56 -9.35 -13.51
N LEU A 223 15.45 -8.65 -13.74
CA LEU A 223 15.25 -7.30 -13.23
C LEU A 223 14.92 -7.31 -11.72
N PRO A 224 15.47 -6.36 -10.92
CA PRO A 224 15.26 -6.26 -9.47
C PRO A 224 13.93 -5.62 -9.07
#